data_AF-G1XHW0-F1
#
_entry.id   AF-G1XHW0-F1
#
_cell.length_a   1.000
_cell.length_b   1.000
_cell.length_c   1.000
_cell.angle_alpha   90.00
_cell.angle_beta   90.00
_cell.angle_gamma   90.00
#
_symmetry.space_group_name_H-M   'P 1'
#
loop_
_entity.id
_entity.type
_entity.pdbx_description
1 polymer ?
#
loop_
_entity_poly.entity_id
_entity_poly.type
_entity_poly.pdbx_seq_one_letter_code
_entity_poly.pdbx_strand_id
1 'polypeptide(L)'
;MVEPLALSSFLATLISLSARLAFDIASLRSKYRSVPRELSYLEAECQILASLLANLKSTEPFAYEARNLRPVLCHLNQILIDTSALFGVFDRTPTFLMRIKWIMQKDELVYHRESLSSCLALFNATLISKMPSVFSFVVLHATLADP
;
A
#
# COMPACT_ATOMS: atom_id res chain seq x y z
N MET A 1 0.04 28.26 0.36
CA MET A 1 0.45 27.39 -0.76
C MET A 1 1.17 26.20 -0.17
N VAL A 2 0.68 24.98 -0.34
CA VAL A 2 1.45 23.78 0.03
C VAL A 2 2.32 23.47 -1.18
N GLU A 3 3.64 23.49 -1.00
CA GLU A 3 4.59 23.37 -2.09
C GLU A 3 4.47 21.99 -2.79
N PRO A 4 4.47 21.94 -4.14
CA PRO A 4 4.47 20.69 -4.90
C PRO A 4 5.62 19.75 -4.52
N LEU A 5 6.74 20.31 -4.05
CA LEU A 5 7.90 19.57 -3.53
C LEU A 5 7.55 18.67 -2.33
N ALA A 6 6.64 19.11 -1.45
CA ALA A 6 6.26 18.35 -0.25
C ALA A 6 5.36 17.14 -0.57
N LEU A 7 4.60 17.18 -1.66
CA LEU A 7 3.75 16.06 -2.07
C LEU A 7 4.53 15.01 -2.86
N SER A 8 5.42 15.44 -3.76
CA SER A 8 6.29 14.52 -4.51
C SER A 8 7.18 13.71 -3.58
N SER A 9 7.73 14.34 -2.53
CA SER A 9 8.49 13.65 -1.49
C SER A 9 7.61 12.71 -0.68
N PHE A 10 6.40 13.12 -0.31
CA PHE A 10 5.45 12.28 0.42
C PHE A 10 5.03 11.03 -0.38
N LEU A 11 4.76 11.17 -1.68
CA LEU A 11 4.51 10.03 -2.57
C LEU A 11 5.72 9.11 -2.66
N ALA A 12 6.94 9.65 -2.74
CA ALA A 12 8.15 8.84 -2.74
C ALA A 12 8.26 8.00 -1.45
N THR A 13 7.94 8.57 -0.29
CA THR A 13 7.89 7.85 0.98
C THR A 13 6.87 6.72 0.96
N LEU A 14 5.65 6.99 0.47
CA LEU A 14 4.59 5.98 0.37
C LEU A 14 4.95 4.83 -0.59
N ILE A 15 5.56 5.15 -1.74
CA ILE A 15 6.07 4.15 -2.70
C ILE A 15 7.11 3.26 -2.01
N SER A 16 8.09 3.86 -1.34
CA SER A 16 9.13 3.10 -0.64
C SER A 16 8.57 2.23 0.49
N LEU A 17 7.62 2.74 1.29
CA LEU A 17 6.97 1.97 2.34
C LEU A 17 6.19 0.78 1.77
N SER A 18 5.38 1.01 0.73
CA SER A 18 4.58 -0.03 0.08
C SER A 18 5.46 -1.13 -0.54
N ALA A 19 6.52 -0.73 -1.24
CA ALA A 19 7.47 -1.68 -1.84
C ALA A 19 8.23 -2.49 -0.78
N ARG A 20 8.63 -1.85 0.33
CA ARG A 20 9.29 -2.54 1.44
C ARG A 20 8.38 -3.54 2.11
N LEU A 21 7.13 -3.17 2.36
CA LEU A 21 6.12 -4.04 2.95
C LEU A 21 5.87 -5.28 2.08
N ALA A 22 5.74 -5.09 0.76
CA ALA A 22 5.61 -6.20 -0.18
C ALA A 22 6.84 -7.14 -0.16
N PHE A 23 8.06 -6.58 -0.14
CA PHE A 23 9.29 -7.36 -0.03
C PHE A 23 9.36 -8.17 1.28
N ASP A 24 9.00 -7.55 2.39
CA ASP A 24 8.99 -8.17 3.71
C ASP A 24 7.99 -9.34 3.75
N ILE A 25 6.77 -9.14 3.23
CA ILE A 25 5.76 -10.19 3.13
C ILE A 25 6.23 -11.34 2.21
N ALA A 26 6.84 -11.04 1.07
CA ALA A 26 7.41 -12.06 0.18
C ALA A 26 8.53 -12.86 0.88
N SER A 27 9.39 -12.18 1.66
CA SER A 27 10.43 -12.82 2.46
C SER A 27 9.82 -13.77 3.50
N LEU A 28 8.74 -13.37 4.17
CA LEU A 28 7.99 -14.24 5.08
C LEU A 28 7.44 -15.46 4.36
N ARG A 29 6.81 -15.27 3.21
CA ARG A 29 6.27 -16.37 2.39
C ARG A 29 7.33 -17.38 1.99
N SER A 30 8.52 -16.91 1.61
CA SER A 30 9.64 -17.80 1.27
C SER A 30 10.14 -18.62 2.47
N LYS A 31 10.08 -18.06 3.69
CA LYS A 31 10.60 -18.68 4.91
C LYS A 31 9.61 -19.66 5.54
N TYR A 32 8.31 -19.48 5.33
CA TYR A 32 7.26 -20.27 5.97
C TYR A 32 6.35 -20.93 4.94
N ARG A 33 6.37 -22.27 4.86
CA ARG A 33 5.59 -23.05 3.87
C ARG A 33 4.07 -22.95 4.05
N SER A 34 3.59 -22.58 5.23
CA SER A 34 2.16 -22.53 5.58
C SER A 34 1.67 -21.10 5.81
N VAL A 35 2.01 -20.18 4.90
CA VAL A 35 1.58 -18.78 5.03
C VAL A 35 0.12 -18.61 4.58
N PRO A 36 -0.72 -17.93 5.39
CA PRO A 36 -2.12 -17.64 5.05
C PRO A 36 -2.26 -16.93 3.69
N ARG A 37 -3.38 -17.19 3.00
CA ARG A 37 -3.68 -16.58 1.70
C ARG A 37 -3.76 -15.06 1.80
N GLU A 38 -4.20 -14.56 2.94
CA GLU A 38 -4.35 -13.15 3.29
C GLU A 38 -3.02 -12.40 3.17
N LEU A 39 -1.88 -13.03 3.48
CA LEU A 39 -0.56 -12.43 3.26
C LEU A 39 -0.23 -12.31 1.77
N SER A 40 -0.66 -13.28 0.96
CA SER A 40 -0.46 -13.21 -0.50
C SER A 40 -1.29 -12.07 -1.12
N TYR A 41 -2.52 -11.88 -0.62
CA TYR A 41 -3.36 -10.74 -1.02
C TYR A 41 -2.75 -9.41 -0.59
N LEU A 42 -2.29 -9.32 0.65
CA LEU A 42 -1.68 -8.10 1.18
C LEU A 42 -0.41 -7.73 0.40
N GLU A 43 0.41 -8.71 0.03
CA GLU A 43 1.58 -8.51 -0.84
C GLU A 43 1.17 -7.92 -2.20
N ALA A 44 0.15 -8.50 -2.84
CA ALA A 44 -0.33 -8.05 -4.14
C ALA A 44 -0.91 -6.63 -4.08
N GLU A 45 -1.75 -6.33 -3.08
CA GLU A 45 -2.25 -4.96 -2.82
C GLU A 45 -1.10 -3.98 -2.56
N CYS A 46 -0.07 -4.44 -1.84
CA CYS A 46 1.28 -3.88 -1.70
C CYS A 46 1.86 -3.31 -3.00
N GLN A 47 2.02 -4.23 -3.96
CA GLN A 47 2.66 -4.00 -5.25
C GLN A 47 1.81 -3.13 -6.17
N ILE A 48 0.49 -3.37 -6.18
CA ILE A 48 -0.48 -2.55 -6.93
C ILE A 48 -0.40 -1.11 -6.44
N LEU A 49 -0.43 -0.91 -5.13
CA LEU A 49 -0.37 0.42 -4.53
C LEU A 49 0.93 1.15 -4.88
N ALA A 50 2.07 0.47 -4.78
CA ALA A 50 3.36 1.06 -5.15
C ALA A 50 3.36 1.53 -6.63
N SER A 51 2.77 0.72 -7.51
CA SER A 51 2.65 1.03 -8.94
C SER A 51 1.70 2.21 -9.19
N LEU A 52 0.52 2.22 -8.55
CA LEU A 52 -0.45 3.31 -8.65
C LEU A 52 0.14 4.64 -8.18
N LEU A 53 0.85 4.64 -7.05
CA LEU A 53 1.51 5.82 -6.51
C LEU A 53 2.67 6.31 -7.40
N ALA A 54 3.41 5.38 -8.03
CA ALA A 54 4.47 5.72 -8.98
C ALA A 54 3.90 6.38 -10.24
N ASN A 55 2.82 5.83 -10.79
CA ASN A 55 2.10 6.42 -11.93
C ASN A 55 1.51 7.79 -11.58
N LEU A 56 0.95 7.92 -10.38
CA LEU A 56 0.44 9.19 -9.88
C LEU A 56 1.56 10.24 -9.80
N LYS A 57 2.74 9.85 -9.32
CA LYS A 57 3.91 10.72 -9.22
C LYS A 57 4.44 11.17 -10.59
N SER A 58 4.32 10.33 -11.62
CA SER A 58 4.80 10.64 -12.98
C SER A 58 3.80 11.40 -13.85
N THR A 59 2.55 11.56 -13.41
CA THR A 59 1.52 12.29 -14.16
C THR A 59 1.66 13.81 -13.92
N GLU A 60 1.75 14.63 -14.98
CA GLU A 60 1.56 16.09 -14.91
C GLU A 60 0.20 16.47 -15.52
N PRO A 61 -0.56 17.45 -15.00
CA PRO A 61 -0.25 18.43 -13.95
C PRO A 61 -0.84 18.02 -12.58
N PHE A 62 -0.11 17.21 -11.82
CA PHE A 62 -0.59 16.65 -10.55
C PHE A 62 -0.71 17.67 -9.39
N ALA A 63 0.01 18.81 -9.46
CA ALA A 63 0.13 19.74 -8.33
C ALA A 63 -1.18 20.45 -7.92
N TYR A 64 -2.11 20.70 -8.87
CA TYR A 64 -3.35 21.43 -8.57
C TYR A 64 -4.43 20.50 -7.97
N GLU A 65 -4.56 19.31 -8.54
CA GLU A 65 -5.63 18.36 -8.20
C GLU A 65 -5.31 17.51 -6.95
N ALA A 66 -4.03 17.35 -6.61
CA ALA A 66 -3.63 16.46 -5.53
C ALA A 66 -3.94 16.94 -4.09
N ARG A 67 -4.41 18.19 -3.93
CA ARG A 67 -4.97 18.63 -2.63
C ARG A 67 -6.14 17.75 -2.20
N ASN A 68 -6.92 17.27 -3.16
CA ASN A 68 -8.06 16.38 -2.91
C ASN A 68 -7.62 14.97 -2.47
N LEU A 69 -6.41 14.55 -2.86
CA LEU A 69 -5.85 13.25 -2.47
C LEU A 69 -5.16 13.27 -1.11
N ARG A 70 -4.79 14.45 -0.59
CA ARG A 70 -4.01 14.55 0.65
C ARG A 70 -4.63 13.80 1.84
N PRO A 71 -5.94 13.92 2.13
CA PRO A 71 -6.54 13.17 3.24
C PRO A 71 -6.46 11.65 3.04
N VAL A 72 -6.68 11.18 1.81
CA VAL A 72 -6.64 9.75 1.47
C VAL A 72 -5.21 9.22 1.54
N LEU A 73 -4.22 9.96 1.03
CA LEU A 73 -2.80 9.60 1.10
C LEU A 73 -2.28 9.60 2.55
N CYS A 74 -2.74 10.52 3.40
CA CYS A 74 -2.43 10.50 4.83
C CYS A 74 -3.04 9.28 5.53
N HIS A 75 -4.29 8.94 5.22
CA HIS A 75 -4.93 7.75 5.76
C HIS A 75 -4.21 6.47 5.31
N LEU A 76 -3.85 6.39 4.03
CA LEU A 76 -3.05 5.30 3.48
C LEU A 76 -1.70 5.16 4.18
N ASN A 77 -1.01 6.28 4.45
CA ASN A 77 0.25 6.26 5.18
C ASN A 77 0.11 5.61 6.55
N GLN A 78 -0.96 5.96 7.28
CA GLN A 78 -1.21 5.40 8.60
C GLN A 78 -1.44 3.88 8.51
N ILE A 79 -2.27 3.42 7.57
CA ILE A 79 -2.51 1.99 7.36
C ILE A 79 -1.21 1.27 7.02
N LEU A 80 -0.35 1.83 6.17
CA LEU A 80 0.94 1.23 5.81
C LEU A 80 1.88 1.16 7.02
N ILE A 81 1.91 2.18 7.87
CA ILE A 81 2.71 2.19 9.10
C ILE A 81 2.21 1.10 10.06
N ASP A 82 0.90 1.05 10.32
CA ASP A 82 0.31 0.09 11.24
C ASP A 82 0.50 -1.35 10.73
N THR A 83 0.33 -1.55 9.43
CA THR A 83 0.57 -2.84 8.77
C THR A 83 2.04 -3.21 8.83
N SER A 84 2.96 -2.26 8.60
CA SER A 84 4.40 -2.50 8.74
C SER A 84 4.81 -2.84 10.17
N ALA A 85 4.12 -2.30 11.17
CA ALA A 85 4.37 -2.60 12.58
C ALA A 85 4.08 -4.07 12.91
N LEU A 86 3.11 -4.71 12.23
CA LEU A 86 2.88 -6.16 12.33
C LEU A 86 4.12 -6.98 11.93
N PHE A 87 4.83 -6.50 10.91
CA PHE A 87 6.02 -7.16 10.36
C PHE A 87 7.33 -6.63 10.94
N GLY A 88 7.25 -5.75 11.95
CA GLY A 88 8.38 -5.03 12.53
C GLY A 88 9.57 -5.93 12.89
N VAL A 89 10.72 -5.57 12.31
CA VAL A 89 12.07 -6.16 12.40
C VAL A 89 12.08 -7.68 12.38
N PHE A 90 12.46 -8.24 11.23
CA PHE A 90 12.86 -9.64 11.04
C PHE A 90 14.09 -9.98 11.87
N ASP A 91 13.95 -9.98 13.19
CA ASP A 91 14.93 -10.59 14.05
C ASP A 91 14.52 -12.03 14.27
N ARG A 92 15.46 -12.98 14.11
CA ARG A 92 15.21 -14.42 14.23
C ARG A 92 15.00 -14.86 15.68
N THR A 93 14.44 -13.98 16.50
CA THR A 93 14.19 -14.25 17.91
C THR A 93 12.96 -15.16 18.05
N PRO A 94 12.91 -16.01 19.10
CA PRO A 94 11.75 -16.87 19.38
C PRO A 94 10.42 -16.10 19.46
N THR A 95 10.49 -14.83 19.88
CA THR A 95 9.40 -13.85 19.90
C THR A 95 8.78 -13.58 18.53
N PHE A 96 9.60 -13.59 17.47
CA PHE A 96 9.14 -13.37 16.10
C PHE A 96 8.32 -14.55 15.57
N LEU A 97 8.76 -15.79 15.84
CA LEU A 97 8.00 -17.00 15.47
C LEU A 97 6.65 -17.06 16.20
N MET A 98 6.62 -16.67 17.47
CA MET A 98 5.37 -16.56 18.24
C MET A 98 4.46 -15.46 17.69
N ARG A 99 5.02 -14.29 17.34
CA ARG A 99 4.27 -13.20 16.68
C ARG A 99 3.72 -13.62 15.33
N ILE A 100 4.50 -14.29 14.49
CA ILE A 100 4.01 -14.79 13.19
C ILE A 100 2.89 -15.79 13.42
N LYS A 101 3.06 -16.74 14.35
CA LYS A 101 2.02 -17.71 14.65
C LYS A 101 0.74 -17.04 15.16
N TRP A 102 0.86 -15.94 15.90
CA TRP A 102 -0.26 -15.13 16.38
C TRP A 102 -0.93 -14.28 15.28
N ILE A 103 -0.14 -13.60 14.43
CA ILE A 103 -0.60 -12.86 13.23
C ILE A 103 -1.32 -13.83 12.27
N MET A 104 -0.79 -15.04 12.12
CA MET A 104 -1.39 -16.11 11.30
C MET A 104 -2.64 -16.74 11.91
N GLN A 105 -2.97 -16.43 13.17
CA GLN A 105 -4.11 -17.01 13.89
C GLN A 105 -5.32 -16.08 14.03
N LYS A 106 -5.24 -14.81 13.60
CA LYS A 106 -6.24 -13.79 13.99
C LYS A 106 -6.78 -12.92 12.85
N ASP A 107 -7.98 -12.41 13.13
CA ASP A 107 -8.74 -11.35 12.46
C ASP A 107 -7.94 -10.09 12.13
N GLU A 108 -6.77 -9.90 12.73
CA GLU A 108 -5.95 -8.69 12.57
C GLU A 108 -5.35 -8.60 11.16
N LEU A 109 -4.85 -9.71 10.61
CA LEU A 109 -4.37 -9.72 9.23
C LEU A 109 -5.51 -9.46 8.23
N VAL A 110 -6.71 -9.98 8.54
CA VAL A 110 -7.94 -9.70 7.78
C VAL A 110 -8.30 -8.22 7.89
N TYR A 111 -8.27 -7.64 9.09
CA TYR A 111 -8.53 -6.22 9.34
C TYR A 111 -7.58 -5.32 8.56
N HIS A 112 -6.27 -5.59 8.57
CA HIS A 112 -5.29 -4.80 7.83
C HIS A 112 -5.48 -4.91 6.32
N ARG A 113 -5.80 -6.12 5.82
CA ARG A 113 -6.15 -6.33 4.42
C ARG A 113 -7.43 -5.55 4.05
N GLU A 114 -8.51 -5.68 4.83
CA GLU A 114 -9.77 -4.97 4.57
C GLU A 114 -9.59 -3.45 4.65
N SER A 115 -8.77 -2.96 5.58
CA SER A 115 -8.42 -1.55 5.73
C SER A 115 -7.66 -1.04 4.50
N LEU A 116 -6.65 -1.78 4.04
CA LEU A 116 -5.87 -1.43 2.86
C LEU A 116 -6.75 -1.44 1.60
N SER A 117 -7.56 -2.50 1.42
CA SER A 117 -8.49 -2.65 0.31
C SER A 117 -9.53 -1.52 0.28
N SER A 118 -10.10 -1.17 1.44
CA SER A 118 -11.04 -0.05 1.58
C SER A 118 -10.38 1.29 1.26
N CYS A 119 -9.15 1.50 1.71
CA CYS A 119 -8.40 2.72 1.40
C CYS A 119 -8.04 2.81 -0.08
N LEU A 120 -7.70 1.70 -0.73
CA LEU A 120 -7.49 1.63 -2.18
C LEU A 120 -8.77 1.94 -2.96
N ALA A 121 -9.91 1.42 -2.51
CA ALA A 121 -11.21 1.73 -3.10
C ALA A 121 -11.53 3.23 -2.98
N LEU A 122 -11.31 3.83 -1.80
CA LEU A 122 -11.47 5.28 -1.59
C LEU A 122 -10.51 6.11 -2.43
N PHE A 123 -9.25 5.67 -2.56
CA PHE A 123 -8.26 6.31 -3.41
C PHE A 123 -8.69 6.30 -4.87
N ASN A 124 -9.09 5.14 -5.40
CA ASN A 124 -9.61 5.01 -6.75
C ASN A 124 -10.88 5.84 -6.97
N ALA A 125 -11.83 5.81 -6.04
CA ALA A 125 -13.05 6.62 -6.11
C ALA A 125 -12.74 8.14 -6.10
N THR A 126 -11.73 8.55 -5.34
CA THR A 126 -11.28 9.95 -5.32
C THR A 126 -10.61 10.34 -6.64
N LEU A 127 -9.79 9.45 -7.22
CA LEU A 127 -9.22 9.66 -8.55
C LEU A 127 -10.32 9.80 -9.60
N ILE A 128 -11.31 8.91 -9.63
CA ILE A 128 -12.44 8.97 -10.59
C ILE A 128 -13.22 10.29 -10.45
N SER A 129 -13.60 10.63 -9.22
CA SER A 129 -14.55 11.71 -8.96
C SER A 129 -13.93 13.10 -8.94
N LYS A 130 -12.67 13.22 -8.52
CA LYS A 130 -11.98 14.50 -8.33
C LYS A 130 -10.84 14.74 -9.31
N MET A 131 -10.38 13.69 -10.00
CA MET A 131 -9.21 13.73 -10.91
C MET A 131 -9.40 12.84 -12.15
N PRO A 132 -10.52 12.98 -12.91
CA PRO A 132 -10.85 12.06 -14.01
C PRO A 132 -9.81 12.06 -15.15
N SER A 133 -9.11 13.18 -15.34
CA SER A 133 -7.95 13.36 -16.24
C SER A 133 -6.78 12.45 -15.87
N VAL A 134 -6.53 12.29 -14.56
CA VAL A 134 -5.47 11.44 -14.02
C VAL A 134 -5.93 9.98 -13.95
N PHE A 135 -7.20 9.71 -13.66
CA PHE A 135 -7.74 8.36 -13.60
C PHE A 135 -7.61 7.59 -14.93
N SER A 136 -7.87 8.27 -16.05
CA SER A 136 -7.74 7.68 -17.40
C SER A 136 -6.30 7.22 -17.70
N PHE A 137 -5.31 7.86 -17.09
CA PHE A 137 -3.89 7.54 -17.25
C PHE A 137 -3.44 6.40 -16.31
N VAL A 138 -3.97 6.37 -15.09
CA VAL A 138 -3.59 5.39 -14.05
C VAL A 138 -4.20 3.99 -14.29
N VAL A 139 -5.44 3.90 -14.79
CA VAL A 139 -6.11 2.61 -15.07
C VAL A 139 -5.49 1.87 -16.25
N LEU A 140 -5.03 2.60 -17.27
CA LEU A 140 -4.42 2.02 -18.47
C LEU A 140 -3.17 1.17 -18.18
N HIS A 141 -2.53 1.39 -17.03
CA HIS A 141 -1.36 0.64 -16.57
C HIS A 141 -1.64 -0.39 -15.45
N ALA A 142 -2.81 -0.34 -14.80
CA ALA A 142 -3.15 -1.27 -13.71
C ALA A 142 -3.89 -2.53 -14.20
N THR A 143 -4.52 -2.49 -15.38
CA THR A 143 -5.25 -3.64 -15.98
C THR A 143 -4.35 -4.72 -16.61
N LEU A 144 -3.03 -4.70 -16.37
CA LEU A 144 -2.12 -5.77 -16.82
C LEU A 144 -1.77 -6.79 -15.73
N ALA A 145 -2.46 -6.76 -14.59
CA ALA A 145 -2.36 -7.77 -13.56
C ALA A 145 -3.72 -8.47 -13.36
N ASP A 146 -4.13 -9.27 -14.34
CA ASP A 146 -5.02 -10.42 -14.10
C ASP A 146 -4.13 -11.69 -14.06
N PRO A 147 -4.47 -12.69 -13.22
CA PRO A 147 -3.61 -13.79 -12.79
C PRO A 147 -3.27 -14.83 -13.86
#